data_AF-A0A523SED5-F1
#
_entry.id   AF-A0A523SED5-F1
#
_cell.length_a   1.000
_cell.length_b   1.000
_cell.length_c   1.000
_cell.angle_alpha   90.00
_cell.angle_beta   90.00
_cell.angle_gamma   90.00
#
_symmetry.space_group_name_H-M   'P 1'
#
loop_
_entity.id
_entity.type
_entity.pdbx_description
1 polymer ?
#
loop_
_entity_poly.entity_id
_entity_poly.type
_entity_poly.pdbx_seq_one_letter_code
_entity_poly.pdbx_strand_id
1 'polypeptide(L)'
;MHIACDGRPTLLREVLGKLTRGEISLDEAEKALKMLAIEEVGDLARLDIGREIRHGIPEVVIAEGKTPEDVAEIASKVLAQKGRVIISRATRQHVEALKSVMAKDEFLHESRTGGTVVVKRKDLAARTTWGRVGIITAGTSDIPIAEEAEVMASEMGCEVTTTYDVGAAGVHRLFLPLKEMITKDVDVIVVVAGREGALPTLLAGMVDVPLIGVPTSFGYGLGGRGVGALMAMLQSCSLGLAVVNIDGGIPAGAVAALIANRAAKFRASSEGKCCK
;
A
#
# COMPACT_ATOMS: atom_id res chain seq x y z
N MET A 1 15.74 25.22 8.19
CA MET A 1 14.52 24.40 8.41
C MET A 1 14.90 22.96 8.09
N HIS A 2 15.15 22.15 9.12
CA HIS A 2 15.76 20.82 8.98
C HIS A 2 14.78 19.84 8.33
N ILE A 3 15.18 19.31 7.18
CA ILE A 3 14.55 18.14 6.56
C ILE A 3 15.01 16.94 7.38
N ALA A 4 14.17 16.47 8.29
CA ALA A 4 14.36 15.20 8.96
C ALA A 4 14.10 14.09 7.93
N CYS A 5 15.13 13.69 7.19
CA CYS A 5 15.16 12.36 6.62
C CYS A 5 15.01 11.37 7.78
N ASP A 6 13.85 10.73 7.94
CA ASP A 6 13.66 9.60 8.87
C ASP A 6 14.41 8.36 8.36
N GLY A 7 15.73 8.53 8.20
CA GLY A 7 16.69 7.50 7.86
C GLY A 7 17.12 6.77 9.11
N ARG A 8 16.18 6.19 9.87
CA ARG A 8 16.57 5.14 10.81
C ARG A 8 17.37 4.09 10.02
N PRO A 9 18.66 3.88 10.35
CA PRO A 9 19.44 2.89 9.64
C PRO A 9 18.76 1.55 9.83
N THR A 10 18.58 0.80 8.74
CA THR A 10 18.16 -0.60 8.88
C THR A 10 19.12 -1.29 9.85
N LEU A 11 18.67 -2.27 10.63
CA LEU A 11 19.55 -2.97 11.58
C LEU A 11 20.82 -3.50 10.90
N LEU A 12 20.71 -3.87 9.62
CA LEU A 12 21.82 -4.15 8.71
C LEU A 12 22.81 -2.98 8.58
N ARG A 13 22.35 -1.76 8.29
CA ARG A 13 23.20 -0.57 8.24
C ARG A 13 23.82 -0.22 9.59
N GLU A 14 23.15 -0.51 10.70
CA GLU A 14 23.74 -0.31 12.02
C GLU A 14 24.91 -1.27 12.25
N VAL A 15 24.73 -2.56 11.95
CA VAL A 15 25.79 -3.57 12.06
C VAL A 15 26.97 -3.22 11.14
N LEU A 16 26.70 -2.88 9.87
CA LEU A 16 27.74 -2.44 8.92
C LEU A 16 28.40 -1.12 9.34
N GLY A 17 27.64 -0.22 9.97
CA GLY A 17 28.15 1.04 10.53
C GLY A 17 29.10 0.80 11.71
N LYS A 18 28.75 -0.11 12.62
CA LYS A 18 29.60 -0.52 13.75
C LYS A 18 30.89 -1.18 13.25
N LEU A 19 30.80 -2.05 12.24
CA LEU A 19 31.96 -2.70 11.63
C LEU A 19 32.90 -1.68 10.98
N THR A 20 32.36 -0.74 10.19
CA THR A 20 33.17 0.30 9.53
C THR A 20 33.79 1.29 10.50
N ARG A 21 33.19 1.51 11.67
CA ARG A 21 33.77 2.30 12.76
C ARG A 21 34.73 1.51 13.66
N GLY A 22 34.91 0.20 13.42
CA GLY A 22 35.76 -0.68 14.23
C GLY A 22 35.21 -0.97 15.62
N GLU A 23 33.92 -0.71 15.86
CA GLU A 23 33.23 -0.97 17.13
C GLU A 23 32.92 -2.47 17.33
N ILE A 24 32.90 -3.23 16.24
CA ILE A 24 32.75 -4.68 16.24
C ILE A 24 33.74 -5.29 15.23
N SER A 25 34.20 -6.51 15.52
CA SER A 25 35.00 -7.31 14.61
C SER A 25 34.17 -7.89 13.45
N LEU A 26 34.85 -8.36 12.41
CA LEU A 26 34.22 -9.06 11.28
C LEU A 26 33.38 -10.25 11.75
N ASP A 27 33.92 -11.03 12.70
CA ASP A 27 33.26 -12.21 13.26
C ASP A 27 32.00 -11.85 14.08
N GLU A 28 32.04 -10.73 14.81
CA GLU A 28 30.89 -10.22 15.55
C GLU A 28 29.81 -9.68 14.61
N ALA A 29 30.21 -8.99 13.55
CA ALA A 29 29.30 -8.55 12.50
C ALA A 29 28.65 -9.75 11.79
N GLU A 30 29.43 -10.78 11.45
CA GLU A 30 28.93 -12.00 10.82
C GLU A 30 27.94 -12.74 11.74
N LYS A 31 28.24 -12.86 13.03
CA LYS A 31 27.32 -13.44 14.03
C LYS A 31 26.02 -12.64 14.14
N ALA A 32 26.10 -11.31 14.19
CA ALA A 32 24.93 -10.44 14.24
C ALA A 32 24.07 -10.58 12.96
N LEU A 33 24.70 -10.68 11.79
CA LEU A 33 23.99 -10.91 10.52
C LEU A 33 23.36 -12.30 10.42
N LYS A 34 24.02 -13.33 10.95
CA LYS A 34 23.45 -14.69 11.05
C LYS A 34 22.27 -14.74 12.01
N MET A 35 22.35 -14.06 13.16
CA MET A 35 21.22 -13.95 14.09
C MET A 35 20.04 -13.21 13.45
N LEU A 36 20.31 -12.12 12.73
CA LEU A 36 19.31 -11.41 11.93
C LEU A 36 18.61 -12.34 10.91
N ALA A 37 19.37 -13.14 10.17
CA ALA A 37 18.81 -14.09 9.23
C ALA A 37 17.98 -15.21 9.90
N ILE A 38 18.37 -15.64 11.11
CA ILE A 38 17.64 -16.65 11.89
C ILE A 38 16.37 -16.07 12.49
N GLU A 39 16.39 -14.85 13.03
CA GLU A 39 15.21 -14.12 13.50
C GLU A 39 14.22 -13.92 12.34
N GLU A 40 14.69 -13.56 11.15
CA GLU A 40 13.84 -13.45 9.96
C GLU A 40 13.16 -14.78 9.58
N VAL A 41 13.84 -15.92 9.77
CA VAL A 41 13.30 -17.26 9.51
C VAL A 41 12.39 -17.75 10.65
N GLY A 42 12.66 -17.36 11.89
CA GLY A 42 11.81 -17.66 13.05
C GLY A 42 10.51 -16.86 13.04
N ASP A 43 10.56 -15.59 12.62
CA ASP A 43 9.40 -14.70 12.48
C ASP A 43 8.51 -15.09 11.29
N LEU A 44 9.08 -15.65 10.22
CA LEU A 44 8.33 -16.24 9.09
C LEU A 44 7.29 -17.29 9.54
N ALA A 45 7.47 -17.90 10.71
CA ALA A 45 6.58 -18.94 11.23
C ALA A 45 5.51 -18.44 12.22
N ARG A 46 5.56 -17.20 12.71
CA ARG A 46 4.68 -16.75 13.81
C ARG A 46 3.92 -15.45 13.63
N LEU A 47 4.26 -14.60 12.67
CA LEU A 47 3.57 -13.40 12.15
C LEU A 47 4.64 -12.71 11.28
N ASP A 48 4.33 -12.21 10.08
CA ASP A 48 5.32 -11.68 9.10
C ASP A 48 5.95 -10.33 9.54
N ILE A 49 6.59 -10.32 10.71
CA ILE A 49 7.15 -9.19 11.45
C ILE A 49 8.26 -8.48 10.67
N GLY A 50 8.89 -9.17 9.71
CA GLY A 50 9.98 -8.68 8.86
C GLY A 50 9.54 -7.84 7.65
N ARG A 51 8.25 -7.80 7.30
CA ARG A 51 7.76 -7.10 6.10
C ARG A 51 7.96 -5.58 6.17
N GLU A 52 7.74 -4.99 7.34
CA GLU A 52 7.89 -3.55 7.58
C GLU A 52 9.37 -3.11 7.62
N ILE A 53 10.26 -3.96 8.16
CA ILE A 53 11.69 -3.68 8.29
C ILE A 53 12.41 -3.74 6.93
N ARG A 54 12.01 -4.67 6.05
CA ARG A 54 12.64 -4.86 4.74
C ARG A 54 12.11 -3.91 3.66
N HIS A 55 10.81 -3.62 3.65
CA HIS A 55 10.16 -2.90 2.55
C HIS A 55 9.30 -1.70 2.98
N GLY A 56 9.17 -1.43 4.28
CA GLY A 56 8.31 -0.36 4.78
C GLY A 56 6.81 -0.63 4.59
N ILE A 57 6.43 -1.88 4.35
CA ILE A 57 5.04 -2.30 4.15
C ILE A 57 4.41 -2.57 5.53
N PRO A 58 3.32 -1.89 5.92
CA PRO A 58 2.60 -2.17 7.16
C PRO A 58 2.01 -3.59 7.21
N GLU A 59 1.80 -4.07 8.42
CA GLU A 59 1.04 -5.29 8.68
C GLU A 59 -0.45 -5.09 8.35
N VAL A 60 -1.05 -6.07 7.67
CA VAL A 60 -2.44 -6.03 7.24
C VAL A 60 -3.17 -7.30 7.68
N VAL A 61 -4.27 -7.13 8.41
CA VAL A 61 -5.17 -8.21 8.84
C VAL A 61 -6.36 -8.26 7.91
N ILE A 62 -6.48 -9.32 7.11
CA ILE A 62 -7.73 -9.58 6.36
C ILE A 62 -8.76 -10.11 7.37
N ALA A 63 -9.91 -9.43 7.46
CA ALA A 63 -10.99 -9.77 8.38
C ALA A 63 -12.04 -10.71 7.77
N GLU A 64 -12.08 -10.81 6.44
CA GLU A 64 -12.96 -11.75 5.74
C GLU A 64 -12.70 -13.20 6.23
N GLY A 65 -13.78 -13.88 6.61
CA GLY A 65 -13.72 -15.25 7.14
C GLY A 65 -13.27 -15.39 8.60
N LYS A 66 -13.01 -14.28 9.32
CA LYS A 66 -12.67 -14.28 10.75
C LYS A 66 -13.83 -13.77 11.60
N THR A 67 -13.83 -14.13 12.88
CA THR A 67 -14.77 -13.56 13.85
C THR A 67 -14.32 -12.16 14.30
N PRO A 68 -15.24 -11.30 14.76
CA PRO A 68 -14.88 -10.01 15.36
C PRO A 68 -13.89 -10.12 16.52
N GLU A 69 -14.02 -11.15 17.34
CA GLU A 69 -13.16 -11.40 18.49
C GLU A 69 -11.73 -11.76 18.04
N ASP A 70 -11.60 -12.64 17.03
CA ASP A 70 -10.29 -12.99 16.46
C ASP A 70 -9.59 -11.76 15.86
N VAL A 71 -10.34 -10.93 15.13
CA VAL A 71 -9.80 -9.71 14.51
C VAL A 71 -9.32 -8.73 15.58
N ALA A 72 -10.10 -8.54 16.64
CA ALA A 72 -9.73 -7.69 17.76
C ALA A 72 -8.48 -8.21 18.48
N GLU A 73 -8.39 -9.51 18.75
CA GLU A 73 -7.22 -10.13 19.40
C GLU A 73 -5.95 -9.97 18.56
N ILE A 74 -6.04 -10.26 17.24
CA ILE A 74 -4.91 -10.10 16.32
C ILE A 74 -4.49 -8.63 16.27
N ALA A 75 -5.45 -7.71 16.14
CA ALA A 75 -5.17 -6.27 16.07
C ALA A 75 -4.45 -5.76 17.33
N SER A 76 -4.90 -6.16 18.53
CA SER A 76 -4.25 -5.77 19.79
C SER A 76 -2.80 -6.26 19.87
N LYS A 77 -2.52 -7.49 19.41
CA LYS A 77 -1.14 -8.03 19.39
C LYS A 77 -0.24 -7.25 18.43
N VAL A 78 -0.74 -6.93 17.23
CA VAL A 78 0.01 -6.14 16.24
C VAL A 78 0.23 -4.71 16.73
N LEU A 79 -0.80 -4.08 17.30
CA LEU A 79 -0.72 -2.73 17.87
C LEU A 79 0.30 -2.62 19.00
N ALA A 80 0.34 -3.59 19.92
CA ALA A 80 1.30 -3.61 21.02
C ALA A 80 2.75 -3.65 20.53
N GLN A 81 3.02 -4.31 19.40
CA GLN A 81 4.36 -4.47 18.84
C GLN A 81 4.76 -3.34 17.88
N LYS A 82 3.86 -2.91 17.01
CA LYS A 82 4.15 -1.99 15.88
C LYS A 82 3.57 -0.60 16.07
N GLY A 83 2.57 -0.45 16.94
CA GLY A 83 1.84 0.80 17.16
C GLY A 83 0.84 1.16 16.06
N ARG A 84 0.68 0.32 15.04
CA ARG A 84 -0.28 0.46 13.95
C ARG A 84 -0.69 -0.90 13.39
N VAL A 85 -1.94 -1.03 12.98
CA VAL A 85 -2.45 -2.16 12.20
C VAL A 85 -3.46 -1.67 11.15
N ILE A 86 -3.44 -2.27 9.97
CA ILE A 86 -4.46 -2.09 8.94
C ILE A 86 -5.35 -3.33 8.93
N ILE A 87 -6.65 -3.16 8.90
CA ILE A 87 -7.63 -4.24 8.77
C ILE A 87 -8.38 -4.04 7.45
N SER A 88 -8.38 -5.08 6.62
CA SER A 88 -9.05 -5.10 5.31
C SER A 88 -10.31 -5.94 5.36
N ARG A 89 -11.31 -5.58 4.54
CA ARG A 89 -12.60 -6.28 4.41
C ARG A 89 -13.33 -6.46 5.75
N ALA A 90 -13.26 -5.44 6.60
CA ALA A 90 -13.91 -5.39 7.91
C ALA A 90 -15.42 -5.16 7.79
N THR A 91 -16.20 -5.89 8.59
CA THR A 91 -17.63 -5.62 8.76
C THR A 91 -17.84 -4.63 9.89
N ARG A 92 -19.06 -4.08 10.03
CA ARG A 92 -19.40 -3.22 11.17
C ARG A 92 -19.15 -3.91 12.52
N GLN A 93 -19.43 -5.21 12.61
CA GLN A 93 -19.17 -6.00 13.82
C GLN A 93 -17.67 -6.06 14.14
N HIS A 94 -16.82 -6.22 13.13
CA HIS A 94 -15.36 -6.14 13.31
C HIS A 94 -14.94 -4.76 13.84
N VAL A 95 -15.49 -3.68 13.29
CA VAL A 95 -15.20 -2.31 13.75
C VAL A 95 -15.64 -2.09 15.19
N GLU A 96 -16.82 -2.58 15.58
CA GLU A 96 -17.33 -2.48 16.95
C GLU A 96 -16.46 -3.27 17.94
N ALA A 97 -16.03 -4.48 17.57
CA ALA A 97 -15.12 -5.28 18.37
C ALA A 97 -13.74 -4.62 18.52
N LEU A 98 -13.21 -3.97 17.46
CA LEU A 98 -11.99 -3.18 17.55
C LEU A 98 -12.16 -2.01 18.53
N LYS A 99 -13.26 -1.24 18.40
CA LYS A 99 -13.54 -0.09 19.28
C LYS A 99 -13.69 -0.46 20.76
N SER A 100 -14.17 -1.67 21.07
CA SER A 100 -14.37 -2.10 22.46
C SER A 100 -13.07 -2.47 23.16
N VAL A 101 -12.03 -2.87 22.41
CA VAL A 101 -10.71 -3.25 22.96
C VAL A 101 -9.65 -2.15 22.83
N MET A 102 -9.95 -1.06 22.13
CA MET A 102 -9.02 0.05 21.90
C MET A 102 -8.61 0.77 23.18
N ALA A 103 -7.33 1.11 23.28
CA ALA A 103 -6.81 1.94 24.36
C ALA A 103 -7.12 3.43 24.13
N LYS A 104 -7.10 4.23 25.21
CA LYS A 104 -7.43 5.67 25.14
C LYS A 104 -6.45 6.49 24.29
N ASP A 105 -5.23 6.01 24.15
CA ASP A 105 -4.15 6.60 23.38
C ASP A 105 -4.11 6.12 21.91
N GLU A 106 -5.09 5.32 21.49
CA GLU A 106 -5.24 4.87 20.11
C GLU A 106 -6.28 5.71 19.35
N PHE A 107 -6.13 5.73 18.03
CA PHE A 107 -7.06 6.34 17.09
C PHE A 107 -7.44 5.32 16.02
N LEU A 108 -8.72 5.31 15.64
CA LEU A 108 -9.26 4.48 14.58
C LEU A 108 -9.77 5.37 13.45
N HIS A 109 -9.30 5.06 12.24
CA HIS A 109 -9.80 5.64 11.00
C HIS A 109 -10.47 4.54 10.18
N GLU A 110 -11.64 4.82 9.64
CA GLU A 110 -12.36 3.94 8.73
C GLU A 110 -12.48 4.63 7.36
N SER A 111 -12.33 3.86 6.29
CA SER A 111 -12.49 4.37 4.92
C SER A 111 -13.94 4.82 4.64
N ARG A 112 -14.16 5.60 3.57
CA ARG A 112 -15.46 6.29 3.37
C ARG A 112 -16.59 5.31 3.11
N THR A 113 -16.32 4.22 2.40
CA THR A 113 -17.30 3.16 2.12
C THR A 113 -17.35 2.08 3.20
N GLY A 114 -16.52 2.20 4.23
CA GLY A 114 -16.29 1.15 5.21
C GLY A 114 -15.44 0.01 4.63
N GLY A 115 -15.11 -0.98 5.47
CA GLY A 115 -14.37 -2.16 5.03
C GLY A 115 -12.87 -2.08 5.21
N THR A 116 -12.26 -0.89 5.20
CA THR A 116 -10.84 -0.74 5.53
C THR A 116 -10.68 0.14 6.77
N VAL A 117 -9.92 -0.34 7.75
CA VAL A 117 -9.73 0.30 9.04
C VAL A 117 -8.25 0.42 9.35
N VAL A 118 -7.82 1.57 9.85
CA VAL A 118 -6.49 1.76 10.42
C VAL A 118 -6.65 2.06 11.90
N VAL A 119 -5.98 1.27 12.73
CA VAL A 119 -5.82 1.59 14.15
C VAL A 119 -4.36 1.93 14.40
N LYS A 120 -4.10 3.05 15.08
CA LYS A 120 -2.73 3.51 15.40
C LYS A 120 -2.67 4.25 16.72
N ARG A 121 -1.52 4.19 17.39
CA ARG A 121 -1.25 5.03 18.57
C ARG A 121 -1.13 6.50 18.18
N LYS A 122 -1.57 7.40 19.06
CA LYS A 122 -1.57 8.85 18.84
C LYS A 122 -0.18 9.47 18.79
N ASP A 123 0.79 8.85 19.45
CA ASP A 123 2.20 9.26 19.48
C ASP A 123 2.98 8.78 18.25
N LEU A 124 2.39 7.91 17.42
CA LEU A 124 3.03 7.42 16.20
C LEU A 124 3.10 8.54 15.16
N ALA A 125 4.33 8.98 14.86
CA ALA A 125 4.57 10.01 13.85
C ALA A 125 4.03 9.58 12.48
N ALA A 126 3.34 10.50 11.80
CA ALA A 126 2.94 10.30 10.41
C ALA A 126 4.20 10.18 9.54
N ARG A 127 4.25 9.14 8.72
CA ARG A 127 5.32 8.95 7.74
C ARG A 127 4.92 9.69 6.46
N THR A 128 5.79 10.57 5.97
CA THR A 128 5.61 11.21 4.65
C THR A 128 6.87 10.98 3.84
N THR A 129 6.71 10.40 2.65
CA THR A 129 7.81 10.10 1.72
C THR A 129 7.78 10.99 0.49
N TRP A 130 6.67 11.73 0.28
CA TRP A 130 6.40 12.54 -0.92
C TRP A 130 6.31 11.73 -2.23
N GLY A 131 6.18 10.40 -2.13
CA GLY A 131 5.76 9.57 -3.27
C GLY A 131 4.33 9.91 -3.65
N ARG A 132 4.04 10.01 -4.95
CA ARG A 132 2.73 10.43 -5.43
C ARG A 132 2.02 9.27 -6.14
N VAL A 133 0.84 8.89 -5.67
CA VAL A 133 0.06 7.78 -6.20
C VAL A 133 -1.28 8.30 -6.72
N GLY A 134 -1.59 8.00 -7.99
CA GLY A 134 -2.94 8.19 -8.53
C GLY A 134 -3.79 6.93 -8.35
N ILE A 135 -5.08 7.05 -8.02
CA ILE A 135 -6.01 5.92 -7.98
C ILE A 135 -7.29 6.28 -8.74
N ILE A 136 -7.67 5.43 -9.69
CA ILE A 136 -8.84 5.61 -10.55
C ILE A 136 -9.75 4.40 -10.44
N THR A 137 -11.06 4.61 -10.31
CA THR A 137 -12.06 3.52 -10.43
C THR A 137 -12.94 3.67 -11.65
N ALA A 138 -13.25 2.53 -12.30
CA ALA A 138 -14.19 2.50 -13.41
C ALA A 138 -15.64 2.73 -12.98
N GLY A 139 -16.06 2.17 -11.85
CA GLY A 139 -17.40 2.37 -11.30
C GLY A 139 -17.42 2.64 -9.79
N THR A 140 -18.60 2.98 -9.28
CA THR A 140 -18.83 3.14 -7.83
C THR A 140 -18.68 1.84 -7.05
N SER A 141 -19.01 0.69 -7.65
CA SER A 141 -18.83 -0.62 -7.01
C SER A 141 -17.36 -0.96 -6.75
N ASP A 142 -16.44 -0.37 -7.50
CA ASP A 142 -14.99 -0.62 -7.36
C ASP A 142 -14.37 0.20 -6.20
N ILE A 143 -15.10 1.15 -5.62
CA ILE A 143 -14.59 2.08 -4.59
C ILE A 143 -14.01 1.36 -3.37
N PRO A 144 -14.65 0.33 -2.76
CA PRO A 144 -14.08 -0.32 -1.58
C PRO A 144 -12.69 -0.91 -1.82
N ILE A 145 -12.44 -1.46 -3.02
CA ILE A 145 -11.13 -2.02 -3.41
C ILE A 145 -10.12 -0.90 -3.66
N ALA A 146 -10.55 0.25 -4.18
CA ALA A 146 -9.69 1.41 -4.34
C ALA A 146 -9.34 2.08 -3.01
N GLU A 147 -10.24 2.07 -2.03
CA GLU A 147 -9.98 2.55 -0.67
C GLU A 147 -8.95 1.68 0.07
N GLU A 148 -8.94 0.37 -0.15
CA GLU A 148 -7.85 -0.50 0.35
C GLU A 148 -6.49 -0.03 -0.19
N ALA A 149 -6.41 0.27 -1.50
CA ALA A 149 -5.18 0.76 -2.12
C ALA A 149 -4.79 2.16 -1.61
N GLU A 150 -5.77 3.06 -1.43
CA GLU A 150 -5.58 4.41 -0.88
C GLU A 150 -5.04 4.37 0.54
N VAL A 151 -5.66 3.59 1.42
CA VAL A 151 -5.23 3.40 2.80
C VAL A 151 -3.82 2.83 2.85
N MET A 152 -3.55 1.79 2.06
CA MET A 152 -2.24 1.16 2.04
C MET A 152 -1.15 2.13 1.58
N ALA A 153 -1.36 2.85 0.49
CA ALA A 153 -0.38 3.80 -0.03
C ALA A 153 -0.16 4.99 0.92
N SER A 154 -1.24 5.51 1.53
CA SER A 154 -1.18 6.60 2.50
C SER A 154 -0.43 6.20 3.77
N GLU A 155 -0.70 5.00 4.29
CA GLU A 155 0.01 4.47 5.46
C GLU A 155 1.48 4.11 5.15
N MET A 156 1.84 3.91 3.88
CA MET A 156 3.24 3.83 3.45
C MET A 156 3.88 5.21 3.20
N GLY A 157 3.13 6.29 3.41
CA GLY A 157 3.58 7.69 3.43
C GLY A 157 3.46 8.44 2.12
N CYS A 158 2.76 7.89 1.13
CA CYS A 158 2.52 8.55 -0.16
C CYS A 158 1.43 9.63 -0.06
N GLU A 159 1.53 10.64 -0.90
CA GLU A 159 0.43 11.51 -1.27
C GLU A 159 -0.45 10.79 -2.30
N VAL A 160 -1.73 10.60 -1.98
CA VAL A 160 -2.66 9.87 -2.84
C VAL A 160 -3.68 10.84 -3.44
N THR A 161 -3.82 10.81 -4.76
CA THR A 161 -4.90 11.49 -5.49
C THR A 161 -5.88 10.45 -6.01
N THR A 162 -7.12 10.52 -5.53
CA THR A 162 -8.17 9.56 -5.89
C THR A 162 -9.23 10.19 -6.78
N THR A 163 -9.70 9.43 -7.77
CA THR A 163 -10.87 9.78 -8.57
C THR A 163 -11.72 8.54 -8.76
N TYR A 164 -13.01 8.66 -8.46
CA TYR A 164 -13.94 7.56 -8.54
C TYR A 164 -14.94 7.71 -9.68
N ASP A 165 -15.43 6.58 -10.15
CA ASP A 165 -16.53 6.46 -11.10
C ASP A 165 -16.28 7.23 -12.42
N VAL A 166 -15.10 7.01 -13.01
CA VAL A 166 -14.77 7.63 -14.31
C VAL A 166 -15.47 6.95 -15.49
N GLY A 167 -16.09 5.78 -15.27
CA GLY A 167 -16.95 5.09 -16.22
C GLY A 167 -16.24 4.53 -17.45
N ALA A 168 -16.58 3.29 -17.84
CA ALA A 168 -16.29 2.81 -19.20
C ALA A 168 -17.29 3.36 -20.25
N ALA A 169 -18.48 3.79 -19.81
CA ALA A 169 -19.56 4.25 -20.67
C ALA A 169 -19.31 5.62 -21.33
N GLY A 170 -18.23 6.31 -20.97
CA GLY A 170 -17.86 7.58 -21.58
C GLY A 170 -16.44 8.00 -21.26
N VAL A 171 -15.51 7.69 -22.17
CA VAL A 171 -14.07 8.04 -22.06
C VAL A 171 -13.84 9.52 -21.79
N HIS A 172 -14.77 10.39 -22.17
CA HIS A 172 -14.69 11.83 -21.90
C HIS A 172 -14.58 12.17 -20.40
N ARG A 173 -15.14 11.35 -19.51
CA ARG A 173 -15.07 11.54 -18.05
C ARG A 173 -13.67 11.30 -17.48
N LEU A 174 -12.81 10.61 -18.22
CA LEU A 174 -11.45 10.30 -17.80
C LEU A 174 -10.48 11.47 -17.98
N PHE A 175 -10.71 12.35 -18.95
CA PHE A 175 -9.72 13.38 -19.32
C PHE A 175 -9.42 14.37 -18.19
N LEU A 176 -10.44 14.82 -17.46
CA LEU A 176 -10.24 15.80 -16.39
C LEU A 176 -9.46 15.18 -15.19
N PRO A 177 -9.84 14.01 -14.66
CA PRO A 177 -9.05 13.29 -13.67
C PRO A 177 -7.62 13.01 -14.11
N LEU A 178 -7.45 12.57 -15.37
CA LEU A 178 -6.13 12.26 -15.90
C LEU A 178 -5.25 13.50 -16.00
N LYS A 179 -5.82 14.63 -16.43
CA LYS A 179 -5.14 15.92 -16.45
C LYS A 179 -4.70 16.33 -15.05
N GLU A 180 -5.53 16.13 -14.03
CA GLU A 180 -5.15 16.40 -12.65
C GLU A 180 -3.96 15.54 -12.21
N MET A 181 -3.99 14.23 -12.48
CA MET A 181 -2.90 13.32 -12.11
C MET A 181 -1.59 13.64 -12.83
N ILE A 182 -1.65 14.00 -14.12
CA ILE A 182 -0.49 14.47 -14.88
C ILE A 182 0.03 15.79 -14.31
N THR A 183 -0.86 16.72 -13.96
CA THR A 183 -0.47 18.02 -13.39
C THR A 183 0.21 17.85 -12.03
N LYS A 184 -0.25 16.89 -11.23
CA LYS A 184 0.36 16.53 -9.95
C LYS A 184 1.62 15.67 -10.10
N ASP A 185 1.96 15.25 -11.33
CA ASP A 185 3.16 14.47 -11.64
C ASP A 185 3.23 13.22 -10.73
N VAL A 186 2.16 12.42 -10.77
CA VAL A 186 2.08 11.15 -10.01
C VAL A 186 3.14 10.17 -10.51
N ASP A 187 3.66 9.33 -9.62
CA ASP A 187 4.74 8.38 -9.92
C ASP A 187 4.23 7.05 -10.49
N VAL A 188 2.97 6.73 -10.21
CA VAL A 188 2.30 5.47 -10.53
C VAL A 188 0.79 5.66 -10.41
N ILE A 189 0.01 4.95 -11.22
CA ILE A 189 -1.44 4.98 -11.13
C ILE A 189 -1.99 3.57 -10.90
N VAL A 190 -2.85 3.44 -9.89
CA VAL A 190 -3.66 2.24 -9.64
C VAL A 190 -5.00 2.41 -10.34
N VAL A 191 -5.39 1.43 -11.14
CA VAL A 191 -6.67 1.44 -11.87
C VAL A 191 -7.49 0.24 -11.45
N VAL A 192 -8.61 0.50 -10.78
CA VAL A 192 -9.51 -0.53 -10.26
C VAL A 192 -10.73 -0.63 -11.16
N ALA A 193 -10.97 -1.80 -11.74
CA ALA A 193 -12.06 -1.99 -12.70
C ALA A 193 -12.61 -3.41 -12.71
N GLY A 194 -13.93 -3.52 -12.59
CA GLY A 194 -14.69 -4.76 -12.79
C GLY A 194 -15.14 -5.00 -14.23
N ARG A 195 -16.07 -5.95 -14.41
CA ARG A 195 -16.69 -6.35 -15.70
C ARG A 195 -15.65 -6.67 -16.79
N GLU A 196 -15.60 -5.89 -17.88
CA GLU A 196 -14.70 -6.10 -19.01
C GLU A 196 -13.26 -5.63 -18.73
N GLY A 197 -13.00 -4.95 -17.61
CA GLY A 197 -11.65 -4.59 -17.17
C GLY A 197 -10.86 -3.73 -18.17
N ALA A 198 -11.53 -2.98 -19.04
CA ALA A 198 -10.90 -2.29 -20.17
C ALA A 198 -10.13 -1.00 -19.79
N LEU A 199 -10.49 -0.37 -18.66
CA LEU A 199 -9.98 0.95 -18.28
C LEU A 199 -8.44 1.00 -18.10
N PRO A 200 -7.77 0.03 -17.44
CA PRO A 200 -6.31 0.05 -17.31
C PRO A 200 -5.59 -0.01 -18.67
N THR A 201 -6.10 -0.82 -19.61
CA THR A 201 -5.54 -0.94 -20.96
C THR A 201 -5.66 0.35 -21.74
N LEU A 202 -6.80 1.03 -21.65
CA LEU A 202 -7.00 2.34 -22.28
C LEU A 202 -6.03 3.38 -21.69
N LEU A 203 -5.94 3.45 -20.36
CA LEU A 203 -5.07 4.39 -19.67
C LEU A 203 -3.59 4.19 -19.97
N ALA A 204 -3.15 2.94 -20.16
CA ALA A 204 -1.76 2.63 -20.47
C ALA A 204 -1.25 3.30 -21.76
N GLY A 205 -2.15 3.62 -22.69
CA GLY A 205 -1.82 4.38 -23.91
C GLY A 205 -1.80 5.90 -23.73
N MET A 206 -2.16 6.41 -22.55
CA MET A 206 -2.38 7.85 -22.30
C MET A 206 -1.42 8.45 -21.25
N VAL A 207 -0.65 7.62 -20.56
CA VAL A 207 0.28 8.04 -19.50
C VAL A 207 1.66 7.46 -19.73
N ASP A 208 2.66 8.12 -19.16
CA ASP A 208 4.08 7.73 -19.19
C ASP A 208 4.56 7.09 -17.88
N VAL A 209 3.66 6.88 -16.92
CA VAL A 209 3.95 6.25 -15.62
C VAL A 209 3.41 4.83 -15.54
N PRO A 210 4.00 3.96 -14.69
CA PRO A 210 3.51 2.59 -14.53
C PRO A 210 2.05 2.55 -14.07
N LEU A 211 1.32 1.57 -14.59
CA LEU A 211 -0.04 1.26 -14.18
C LEU A 211 -0.10 -0.05 -13.40
N ILE A 212 -0.94 -0.06 -12.37
CA ILE A 212 -1.31 -1.28 -11.63
C ILE A 212 -2.81 -1.51 -11.81
N GLY A 213 -3.17 -2.51 -12.61
CA GLY A 213 -4.54 -2.96 -12.80
C GLY A 213 -5.02 -3.84 -11.65
N VAL A 214 -6.16 -3.49 -11.06
CA VAL A 214 -6.83 -4.25 -10.01
C VAL A 214 -8.19 -4.72 -10.56
N PRO A 215 -8.29 -5.99 -11.01
CA PRO A 215 -9.57 -6.52 -11.43
C PRO A 215 -10.45 -6.69 -10.19
N THR A 216 -11.71 -6.28 -10.26
CA THR A 216 -12.66 -6.48 -9.15
C THR A 216 -13.58 -7.66 -9.42
N SER A 217 -14.06 -8.29 -8.36
CA SER A 217 -15.05 -9.36 -8.45
C SER A 217 -16.44 -8.87 -8.90
N PHE A 218 -16.65 -7.55 -8.94
CA PHE A 218 -17.87 -6.93 -9.43
C PHE A 218 -18.05 -7.17 -10.94
N GLY A 219 -18.97 -8.08 -11.26
CA GLY A 219 -19.32 -8.46 -12.62
C GLY A 219 -20.18 -9.72 -12.62
N TYR A 220 -21.09 -9.84 -13.57
CA TYR A 220 -22.01 -10.97 -13.70
C TYR A 220 -21.92 -11.62 -15.07
N GLY A 221 -22.53 -12.79 -15.21
CA GLY A 221 -22.56 -13.52 -16.48
C GLY A 221 -21.22 -14.13 -16.85
N LEU A 222 -20.92 -14.15 -18.16
CA LEU A 222 -19.67 -14.72 -18.68
C LEU A 222 -18.48 -13.89 -18.19
N GLY A 223 -17.53 -14.55 -17.52
CA GLY A 223 -16.40 -13.87 -16.90
C GLY A 223 -16.73 -13.15 -15.59
N GLY A 224 -17.86 -13.46 -14.95
CA GLY A 224 -18.20 -12.94 -13.61
C GLY A 224 -17.17 -13.31 -12.52
N ARG A 225 -17.35 -12.73 -11.32
CA ARG A 225 -16.38 -12.83 -10.20
C ARG A 225 -14.98 -12.33 -10.57
N GLY A 226 -14.89 -11.37 -11.48
CA GLY A 226 -13.64 -10.74 -11.89
C GLY A 226 -12.78 -11.55 -12.87
N VAL A 227 -13.22 -12.74 -13.31
CA VAL A 227 -12.44 -13.58 -14.23
C VAL A 227 -12.25 -12.90 -15.59
N GLY A 228 -13.31 -12.28 -16.12
CA GLY A 228 -13.26 -11.53 -17.37
C GLY A 228 -12.30 -10.35 -17.28
N ALA A 229 -12.43 -9.53 -16.24
CA ALA A 229 -11.55 -8.39 -15.98
C ALA A 229 -10.09 -8.82 -15.84
N LEU A 230 -9.80 -9.87 -15.06
CA LEU A 230 -8.44 -10.39 -14.87
C LEU A 230 -7.84 -10.87 -16.20
N MET A 231 -8.58 -11.68 -16.96
CA MET A 231 -8.11 -12.16 -18.27
C MET A 231 -7.86 -11.01 -19.23
N ALA A 232 -8.76 -10.03 -19.31
CA ALA A 232 -8.62 -8.88 -20.17
C ALA A 232 -7.38 -8.03 -19.82
N MET A 233 -7.15 -7.77 -18.53
CA MET A 233 -5.98 -7.02 -18.07
C MET A 233 -4.66 -7.77 -18.34
N LEU A 234 -4.62 -9.10 -18.12
CA LEU A 234 -3.44 -9.92 -18.37
C LEU A 234 -3.13 -10.10 -19.86
N GLN A 235 -4.15 -10.15 -20.71
CA GLN A 235 -4.00 -10.25 -22.18
C GLN A 235 -3.74 -8.89 -22.84
N SER A 236 -3.70 -7.81 -22.06
CA SER A 236 -3.43 -6.48 -22.57
C SER A 236 -2.06 -6.42 -23.23
N CYS A 237 -2.01 -5.90 -24.46
CA CYS A 237 -0.76 -5.65 -25.17
C CYS A 237 -0.12 -4.30 -24.77
N SER A 238 -0.82 -3.49 -23.96
CA SER A 238 -0.31 -2.19 -23.54
C SER A 238 0.87 -2.37 -22.59
N LEU A 239 2.01 -1.77 -22.94
CA LEU A 239 3.21 -1.79 -22.10
C LEU A 239 3.02 -0.91 -20.87
N GLY A 240 3.70 -1.26 -19.77
CA GLY A 240 3.65 -0.49 -18.52
C GLY A 240 2.49 -0.84 -17.57
N LEU A 241 1.65 -1.83 -17.92
CA LEU A 241 0.61 -2.36 -17.05
C LEU A 241 1.08 -3.61 -16.30
N ALA A 242 1.02 -3.58 -14.97
CA ALA A 242 1.11 -4.76 -14.11
C ALA A 242 -0.27 -5.07 -13.51
N VAL A 243 -0.56 -6.35 -13.22
CA VAL A 243 -1.89 -6.78 -12.75
C VAL A 243 -1.74 -7.53 -11.44
N VAL A 244 -2.57 -7.19 -10.45
CA VAL A 244 -2.67 -7.91 -9.17
C VAL A 244 -3.84 -8.89 -9.19
N ASN A 245 -3.97 -9.69 -8.12
CA ASN A 245 -5.09 -10.61 -8.00
C ASN A 245 -6.44 -9.85 -7.89
N ILE A 246 -7.53 -10.58 -8.14
CA ILE A 246 -8.89 -10.06 -8.03
C ILE A 246 -9.13 -9.53 -6.62
N ASP A 247 -9.71 -8.33 -6.53
CA ASP A 247 -9.95 -7.58 -5.29
C ASP A 247 -8.67 -7.33 -4.48
N GLY A 248 -7.53 -7.25 -5.16
CA GLY A 248 -6.21 -7.02 -4.58
C GLY A 248 -5.89 -5.55 -4.31
N GLY A 249 -6.77 -4.82 -3.63
CA GLY A 249 -6.57 -3.39 -3.33
C GLY A 249 -5.32 -3.14 -2.46
N ILE A 250 -5.18 -3.88 -1.36
CA ILE A 250 -4.00 -3.82 -0.48
C ILE A 250 -2.68 -4.07 -1.25
N PRO A 251 -2.49 -5.21 -1.97
CA PRO A 251 -1.23 -5.42 -2.68
C PRO A 251 -0.98 -4.37 -3.78
N ALA A 252 -2.03 -3.85 -4.44
CA ALA A 252 -1.87 -2.78 -5.41
C ALA A 252 -1.34 -1.48 -4.78
N GLY A 253 -1.94 -1.04 -3.67
CA GLY A 253 -1.48 0.14 -2.94
C GLY A 253 -0.06 -0.03 -2.40
N ALA A 254 0.29 -1.23 -1.95
CA ALA A 254 1.65 -1.53 -1.48
C ALA A 254 2.70 -1.42 -2.60
N VAL A 255 2.44 -2.03 -3.76
CA VAL A 255 3.34 -1.96 -4.91
C VAL A 255 3.44 -0.53 -5.43
N ALA A 256 2.31 0.19 -5.52
CA ALA A 256 2.28 1.59 -5.90
C ALA A 256 3.17 2.44 -4.97
N ALA A 257 3.01 2.28 -3.66
CA ALA A 257 3.82 3.02 -2.70
C ALA A 257 5.31 2.69 -2.79
N LEU A 258 5.69 1.44 -3.05
CA LEU A 258 7.10 1.09 -3.26
C LEU A 258 7.71 1.83 -4.46
N ILE A 259 6.97 1.90 -5.58
CA ILE A 259 7.38 2.62 -6.79
C ILE A 259 7.51 4.11 -6.48
N ALA A 260 6.44 4.71 -5.94
CA ALA A 260 6.38 6.14 -5.65
C ALA A 260 7.43 6.59 -4.63
N ASN A 261 7.62 5.83 -3.56
CA ASN A 261 8.64 6.10 -2.54
C ASN A 261 10.05 6.04 -3.12
N ARG A 262 10.29 5.13 -4.08
CA ARG A 262 11.58 5.02 -4.77
C ARG A 262 11.84 6.23 -5.66
N ALA A 263 10.83 6.68 -6.40
CA ALA A 263 10.89 7.88 -7.24
C ALA A 263 11.14 9.13 -6.40
N ALA A 264 10.35 9.35 -5.34
CA ALA A 264 10.51 10.48 -4.43
C ALA A 264 11.90 10.57 -3.79
N LYS A 265 12.46 9.43 -3.36
CA LYS A 265 13.83 9.36 -2.80
C LYS A 265 14.88 9.90 -3.78
N PHE A 266 14.73 9.60 -5.07
CA PHE A 266 15.68 10.08 -6.08
C PHE A 266 15.41 11.52 -6.51
N ARG A 267 14.15 11.97 -6.54
CA ARG A 267 13.78 13.36 -6.80
C ARG A 267 14.39 14.32 -5.77
N ALA A 268 14.29 13.97 -4.49
CA ALA A 268 14.92 14.73 -3.41
C ALA A 268 16.46 14.78 -3.54
N SER A 269 17.07 13.72 -4.09
CA SER A 269 18.52 13.63 -4.30
C SER A 269 19.00 14.44 -5.50
N SER A 270 18.16 14.66 -6.52
CA SER A 270 18.47 15.50 -7.68
C SER A 270 18.28 16.99 -7.36
N GLU A 271 17.27 17.35 -6.59
CA GLU A 271 17.03 18.74 -6.16
C GLU A 271 18.15 19.24 -5.22
N GLY A 272 18.66 18.36 -4.34
CA GLY A 272 19.83 18.67 -3.51
C GLY A 272 21.17 18.75 -4.26
N LYS A 273 21.23 18.35 -5.53
CA LYS A 273 22.44 18.44 -6.38
C LYS A 273 22.46 19.68 -7.28
N CYS A 274 21.37 20.45 -7.34
CA CYS A 274 21.30 21.66 -8.17
C CYS A 274 21.87 22.92 -7.46
N CYS A 275 22.27 22.81 -6.18
CA CYS A 275 23.04 23.82 -5.46
C CYS A 275 24.48 23.35 -5.24
N LYS A 276 25.29 23.30 -6.30
CA LYS A 276 26.75 23.44 -6.23
C LYS A 276 27.25 24.16 -7.47
#